data_AF-A0A972H5C9-F1
#
_entry.id   AF-A0A972H5C9-F1
#
_cell.length_a   1.000
_cell.length_b   1.000
_cell.length_c   1.000
_cell.angle_alpha   90.00
_cell.angle_beta   90.00
_cell.angle_gamma   90.00
#
_symmetry.space_group_name_H-M   'P 1'
#
loop_
_entity.id
_entity.type
_entity.pdbx_description
1 polymer ?
#
loop_
_entity_poly.entity_id
_entity_poly.type
_entity_poly.pdbx_seq_one_letter_code
_entity_poly.pdbx_strand_id
1 'polypeptide(L)'
;MSIYVKSVRAVLAWLDRQQSTYVLLRLDMTAGSSLDDIARRDDVDILLEDKIVPALKEKFNTEKKGKGGKIDVYGIEGLHGSDYIGHSHLPVEMGRLILENRVKNEQGIYIPDESNEFVSLIYHLTYHKSEQSGIHWNDPESSRQSKYYDVIVNLKRVLGVEIEITHNAFHQYLGAQGWSITEDRMIAYVQNDFKYHHKAWFPAHLMNELAGEMNLYVIRKVAVKKNWTQTMIDELSTHYRILKIKEIPWHVRLTKSRKMRGGKWKRGGRPYIAVVVFDPDPVETSDEEHKVHPFVFNAKQFIKPAIRERFSRETGTRPKDNPLHSTDNEAEAVGHFPLFFSSTEQDNIFAELQEIRAGMKARGLLDSGDQ
;
A
#
# COMPACT_ATOMS: atom_id res chain seq x y z
N MET A 1 3.19 6.26 -15.99
CA MET A 1 4.08 7.43 -16.25
C MET A 1 3.28 8.73 -16.24
N SER A 2 3.94 9.91 -16.26
CA SER A 2 3.26 11.20 -16.47
C SER A 2 3.82 11.93 -17.69
N ILE A 3 2.98 12.65 -18.42
CA ILE A 3 3.37 13.60 -19.46
C ILE A 3 2.86 15.01 -19.10
N TYR A 4 3.59 16.03 -19.56
CA TYR A 4 3.21 17.43 -19.37
C TYR A 4 2.95 18.08 -20.73
N VAL A 5 1.75 18.63 -20.90
CA VAL A 5 1.25 19.08 -22.20
C VAL A 5 0.68 20.50 -22.15
N LYS A 6 0.75 21.23 -23.26
CA LYS A 6 0.09 22.55 -23.38
C LYS A 6 -1.42 22.45 -23.42
N SER A 7 -1.94 21.40 -24.07
CA SER A 7 -3.36 21.14 -24.24
C SER A 7 -3.62 19.64 -24.20
N VAL A 8 -4.48 19.22 -23.27
CA VAL A 8 -4.99 17.85 -23.17
C VAL A 8 -5.89 17.56 -24.36
N ARG A 9 -6.69 18.54 -24.83
CA ARG A 9 -7.51 18.36 -26.04
C ARG A 9 -6.68 17.99 -27.28
N ALA A 10 -5.48 18.55 -27.41
CA ALA A 10 -4.58 18.20 -28.52
C ALA A 10 -4.09 16.74 -28.42
N VAL A 11 -3.90 16.22 -27.20
CA VAL A 11 -3.58 14.81 -26.95
C VAL A 11 -4.75 13.92 -27.36
N LEU A 12 -5.96 14.22 -26.88
CA LEU A 12 -7.15 13.43 -27.18
C LEU A 12 -7.44 13.39 -28.69
N ALA A 13 -7.38 14.54 -29.36
CA ALA A 13 -7.57 14.61 -30.81
C ALA A 13 -6.48 13.84 -31.58
N TRP A 14 -5.26 13.73 -31.05
CA TRP A 14 -4.24 12.87 -31.65
C TRP A 14 -4.54 11.39 -31.43
N LEU A 15 -4.97 10.99 -30.23
CA LEU A 15 -5.38 9.60 -29.94
C LEU A 15 -6.52 9.15 -30.86
N ASP A 16 -7.53 10.02 -31.07
CA ASP A 16 -8.61 9.78 -32.02
C ASP A 16 -8.09 9.54 -33.45
N ARG A 17 -7.13 10.37 -33.92
CA ARG A 17 -6.49 10.19 -35.24
C ARG A 17 -5.66 8.91 -35.34
N GLN A 18 -5.12 8.43 -34.22
CA GLN A 18 -4.43 7.13 -34.17
C GLN A 18 -5.40 5.95 -34.05
N GLN A 19 -6.71 6.21 -34.00
CA GLN A 19 -7.74 5.19 -33.75
C GLN A 19 -7.45 4.40 -32.46
N SER A 20 -6.84 5.05 -31.48
CA SER A 20 -6.52 4.43 -30.19
C SER A 20 -7.76 4.35 -29.33
N THR A 21 -7.89 3.24 -28.60
CA THR A 21 -8.90 3.16 -27.54
C THR A 21 -8.33 3.78 -26.26
N TYR A 22 -9.05 4.75 -25.68
CA TYR A 22 -8.66 5.44 -24.46
C TYR A 22 -9.88 5.95 -23.69
N VAL A 23 -9.69 6.27 -22.42
CA VAL A 23 -10.69 6.86 -21.53
C VAL A 23 -10.02 7.80 -20.52
N LEU A 24 -10.67 8.92 -20.17
CA LEU A 24 -10.27 9.72 -19.02
C LEU A 24 -10.98 9.21 -17.76
N LEU A 25 -10.21 8.85 -16.74
CA LEU A 25 -10.74 8.33 -15.48
C LEU A 25 -11.06 9.47 -14.51
N ARG A 26 -12.12 9.34 -13.71
CA ARG A 26 -12.38 10.21 -12.53
C ARG A 26 -12.41 11.69 -12.88
N LEU A 27 -12.98 12.01 -14.04
CA LEU A 27 -13.00 13.37 -14.57
C LEU A 27 -14.14 14.17 -13.95
N ASP A 28 -13.84 15.00 -12.94
CA ASP A 28 -14.82 15.92 -12.36
C ASP A 28 -14.97 17.18 -13.24
N MET A 29 -15.86 17.08 -14.23
CA MET A 29 -16.28 18.21 -15.05
C MET A 29 -17.40 18.99 -14.33
N THR A 30 -17.06 19.76 -13.30
CA THR A 30 -18.00 20.78 -12.81
C THR A 30 -18.40 21.74 -13.94
N ALA A 31 -19.67 22.13 -13.97
CA ALA A 31 -20.25 22.95 -15.05
C ALA A 31 -19.41 24.22 -15.31
N GLY A 32 -18.81 24.30 -16.50
CA GLY A 32 -18.08 25.48 -16.99
C GLY A 32 -16.55 25.38 -17.03
N SER A 33 -15.93 24.34 -16.45
CA SER A 33 -14.47 24.16 -16.52
C SER A 33 -14.03 23.52 -17.84
N SER A 34 -13.01 24.08 -18.51
CA SER A 34 -12.41 23.42 -19.67
C SER A 34 -11.46 22.30 -19.22
N LEU A 35 -11.30 21.25 -20.04
CA LEU A 35 -10.38 20.14 -19.74
C LEU A 35 -8.93 20.61 -19.49
N ASP A 36 -8.51 21.66 -20.21
CA ASP A 36 -7.17 22.23 -20.06
C ASP A 36 -7.04 23.03 -18.75
N ASP A 37 -8.13 23.59 -18.22
CA ASP A 37 -8.14 24.23 -16.90
C ASP A 37 -8.09 23.19 -15.77
N ILE A 38 -8.81 22.08 -15.93
CA ILE A 38 -8.77 20.96 -14.99
C ILE A 38 -7.34 20.44 -14.90
N ALA A 39 -6.71 20.12 -16.03
CA ALA A 39 -5.35 19.58 -16.06
C ALA A 39 -4.28 20.51 -15.49
N ARG A 40 -4.56 21.81 -15.38
CA ARG A 40 -3.68 22.80 -14.72
C ARG A 40 -3.89 22.88 -13.21
N ARG A 41 -5.06 22.48 -12.72
CA ARG A 41 -5.45 22.55 -11.30
C ARG A 41 -5.30 21.20 -10.59
N ASP A 42 -5.63 20.12 -11.29
CA ASP A 42 -5.59 18.75 -10.81
C ASP A 42 -5.01 17.84 -11.89
N ASP A 43 -4.59 16.65 -11.46
CA ASP A 43 -4.03 15.64 -12.35
C ASP A 43 -5.15 14.99 -13.18
N VAL A 44 -4.90 14.79 -14.48
CA VAL A 44 -5.80 14.02 -15.35
C VAL A 44 -5.26 12.62 -15.52
N ASP A 45 -6.05 11.63 -15.15
CA ASP A 45 -5.71 10.22 -15.35
C ASP A 45 -6.27 9.73 -16.70
N ILE A 46 -5.43 9.13 -17.54
CA ILE A 46 -5.85 8.48 -18.79
C ILE A 46 -5.49 6.99 -18.75
N LEU A 47 -6.46 6.15 -19.11
CA LEU A 47 -6.26 4.73 -19.37
C LEU A 47 -6.37 4.48 -20.88
N LEU A 48 -5.45 3.69 -21.44
CA LEU A 48 -5.38 3.43 -22.88
C LEU A 48 -4.65 2.13 -23.20
N GLU A 49 -4.73 1.68 -24.45
CA GLU A 49 -4.01 0.47 -24.91
C GLU A 49 -2.49 0.64 -24.82
N ASP A 50 -1.78 -0.35 -24.27
CA ASP A 50 -0.32 -0.28 -24.07
C ASP A 50 0.47 0.04 -25.35
N LYS A 51 0.00 -0.44 -26.51
CA LYS A 51 0.66 -0.26 -27.82
C LYS A 51 0.86 1.21 -28.22
N ILE A 52 0.01 2.14 -27.77
CA ILE A 52 0.12 3.56 -28.15
C ILE A 52 1.03 4.36 -27.21
N VAL A 53 1.34 3.82 -26.02
CA VAL A 53 2.11 4.50 -24.97
C VAL A 53 3.45 5.06 -25.48
N PRO A 54 4.28 4.31 -26.24
CA PRO A 54 5.56 4.83 -26.72
C PRO A 54 5.40 6.04 -27.65
N ALA A 55 4.48 5.95 -28.62
CA ALA A 55 4.23 7.02 -29.60
C ALA A 55 3.64 8.28 -28.93
N LEU A 56 2.76 8.09 -27.94
CA LEU A 56 2.22 9.19 -27.14
C LEU A 56 3.34 9.94 -26.41
N LYS A 57 4.22 9.20 -25.74
CA LYS A 57 5.34 9.76 -24.97
C LYS A 57 6.30 10.55 -25.84
N GLU A 58 6.68 9.99 -27.00
CA GLU A 58 7.57 10.66 -27.95
C GLU A 58 6.97 11.99 -28.45
N LYS A 59 5.67 12.00 -28.73
CA LYS A 59 4.99 13.15 -29.32
C LYS A 59 4.68 14.28 -28.34
N PHE A 60 4.23 13.95 -27.13
CA PHE A 60 3.58 14.94 -26.25
C PHE A 60 4.32 15.24 -24.95
N ASN A 61 5.45 14.60 -24.65
CA ASN A 61 6.25 14.98 -23.49
C ASN A 61 7.07 16.26 -23.76
N THR A 62 6.39 17.33 -24.18
CA THR A 62 6.99 18.56 -24.72
C THR A 62 7.21 19.63 -23.65
N GLU A 63 6.45 19.61 -22.55
CA GLU A 63 6.59 20.60 -21.49
C GLU A 63 7.51 20.10 -20.37
N LYS A 64 8.14 21.06 -19.69
CA LYS A 64 8.87 20.77 -18.46
C LYS A 64 7.89 20.44 -17.35
N LYS A 65 8.26 19.51 -16.47
CA LYS A 65 7.52 19.21 -15.24
C LYS A 65 7.09 20.49 -14.52
N GLY A 66 5.80 20.59 -14.21
CA GLY A 66 5.19 21.75 -13.55
C GLY A 66 4.83 22.91 -14.49
N LYS A 67 5.01 22.76 -15.80
CA LYS A 67 4.50 23.67 -16.83
C LYS A 67 3.49 22.94 -17.70
N GLY A 68 2.31 23.53 -17.91
CA GLY A 68 1.22 22.90 -18.64
C GLY A 68 0.38 21.96 -17.77
N GLY A 69 -0.53 21.23 -18.41
CA GLY A 69 -1.39 20.25 -17.75
C GLY A 69 -0.66 18.91 -17.56
N LYS A 70 -0.82 18.30 -16.39
CA LYS A 70 -0.25 16.98 -16.10
C LYS A 70 -1.27 15.89 -16.47
N ILE A 71 -0.83 14.92 -17.25
CA ILE A 71 -1.59 13.70 -17.55
C ILE A 71 -0.82 12.50 -17.00
N ASP A 72 -1.42 11.76 -16.08
CA ASP A 72 -0.94 10.46 -15.64
C ASP A 72 -1.47 9.39 -16.61
N VAL A 73 -0.53 8.73 -17.30
CA VAL A 73 -0.80 7.76 -18.37
C VAL A 73 -0.63 6.35 -17.85
N TYR A 74 -1.71 5.59 -17.96
CA TYR A 74 -1.81 4.20 -17.56
C TYR A 74 -2.16 3.31 -18.75
N GLY A 75 -1.37 2.25 -18.92
CA GLY A 75 -1.67 1.14 -19.83
C GLY A 75 -2.51 0.08 -19.14
N ILE A 76 -3.17 -0.76 -19.93
CA ILE A 76 -3.97 -1.89 -19.40
C ILE A 76 -3.06 -2.87 -18.66
N GLU A 77 -1.91 -3.20 -19.26
CA GLU A 77 -0.90 -4.10 -18.69
C GLU A 77 0.21 -3.34 -17.96
N GLY A 78 0.25 -2.01 -18.08
CA GLY A 78 1.27 -1.15 -17.45
C GLY A 78 2.61 -1.18 -18.19
N LEU A 79 2.63 -1.56 -19.47
CA LEU A 79 3.86 -1.67 -20.24
C LEU A 79 4.45 -0.29 -20.56
N HIS A 80 5.72 -0.28 -20.97
CA HIS A 80 6.42 0.94 -21.41
C HIS A 80 6.48 2.06 -20.35
N GLY A 81 6.43 1.70 -19.06
CA GLY A 81 6.44 2.63 -17.92
C GLY A 81 5.09 3.27 -17.62
N SER A 82 4.00 2.74 -18.19
CA SER A 82 2.63 3.15 -17.89
C SER A 82 2.03 2.39 -16.70
N ASP A 83 2.85 1.67 -15.95
CA ASP A 83 2.49 1.02 -14.70
C ASP A 83 2.22 2.02 -13.56
N TYR A 84 1.55 1.52 -12.53
CA TYR A 84 1.45 2.09 -11.19
C TYR A 84 2.20 1.18 -10.22
N ILE A 85 3.38 1.64 -9.78
CA ILE A 85 4.21 0.95 -8.77
C ILE A 85 4.53 -0.50 -9.20
N GLY A 86 4.93 -0.69 -10.46
CA GLY A 86 5.32 -2.00 -10.99
C GLY A 86 4.17 -2.92 -11.39
N HIS A 87 2.91 -2.48 -11.25
CA HIS A 87 1.72 -3.23 -11.66
C HIS A 87 0.83 -2.40 -12.58
N SER A 88 -0.09 -3.04 -13.31
CA SER A 88 -1.13 -2.28 -14.02
C SER A 88 -1.97 -1.45 -13.04
N HIS A 89 -2.38 -0.25 -13.46
CA HIS A 89 -3.10 0.69 -12.59
C HIS A 89 -4.39 0.12 -12.01
N LEU A 90 -5.13 -0.64 -12.81
CA LEU A 90 -6.30 -1.39 -12.40
C LEU A 90 -6.05 -2.88 -12.66
N PRO A 91 -6.85 -3.81 -12.09
CA PRO A 91 -6.89 -5.18 -12.59
C PRO A 91 -7.04 -5.20 -14.11
N VAL A 92 -6.25 -6.02 -14.80
CA VAL A 92 -6.14 -5.98 -16.28
C VAL A 92 -7.50 -6.11 -16.94
N GLU A 93 -8.32 -7.08 -16.51
CA GLU A 93 -9.67 -7.29 -17.04
C GLU A 93 -10.60 -6.11 -16.77
N MET A 94 -10.51 -5.49 -15.59
CA MET A 94 -11.25 -4.26 -15.29
C MET A 94 -10.86 -3.14 -16.25
N GLY A 95 -9.55 -2.96 -16.50
CA GLY A 95 -9.05 -1.97 -17.45
C GLY A 95 -9.58 -2.19 -18.87
N ARG A 96 -9.67 -3.45 -19.32
CA ARG A 96 -10.26 -3.80 -20.63
C ARG A 96 -11.76 -3.48 -20.68
N LEU A 97 -12.53 -3.89 -19.66
CA LEU A 97 -13.97 -3.62 -19.58
C LEU A 97 -14.28 -2.12 -19.62
N ILE A 98 -13.51 -1.30 -18.91
CA ILE A 98 -13.68 0.16 -18.92
C ILE A 98 -13.46 0.71 -20.34
N LEU A 99 -12.43 0.24 -21.04
CA LEU A 99 -12.12 0.71 -22.39
C LEU A 99 -13.14 0.25 -23.44
N GLU A 100 -13.65 -0.98 -23.30
CA GLU A 100 -14.68 -1.55 -24.17
C GLU A 100 -16.03 -0.83 -24.02
N ASN A 101 -16.41 -0.52 -22.79
CA ASN A 101 -17.70 0.10 -22.46
C ASN A 101 -17.66 1.63 -22.34
N ARG A 102 -16.56 2.26 -22.74
CA ARG A 102 -16.41 3.72 -22.67
C ARG A 102 -17.55 4.44 -23.40
N VAL A 103 -18.01 5.53 -22.82
CA VAL A 103 -19.06 6.39 -23.38
C VAL A 103 -18.52 7.79 -23.64
N LYS A 104 -19.16 8.55 -24.53
CA LYS A 104 -18.83 9.97 -24.71
C LYS A 104 -19.70 10.81 -23.79
N ASN A 105 -19.07 11.71 -23.04
CA ASN A 105 -19.80 12.76 -22.34
C ASN A 105 -20.30 13.83 -23.32
N GLU A 106 -21.02 14.84 -22.81
CA GLU A 106 -21.58 15.96 -23.59
C GLU A 106 -20.52 16.76 -24.39
N GLN A 107 -19.24 16.70 -23.98
CA GLN A 107 -18.12 17.35 -24.66
C GLN A 107 -17.43 16.44 -25.68
N GLY A 108 -17.97 15.26 -25.94
CA GLY A 108 -17.43 14.28 -26.89
C GLY A 108 -16.18 13.54 -26.39
N ILE A 109 -15.87 13.62 -25.09
CA ILE A 109 -14.71 12.99 -24.47
C ILE A 109 -15.09 11.60 -23.99
N TYR A 110 -14.25 10.60 -24.27
CA TYR A 110 -14.43 9.24 -23.74
C TYR A 110 -14.17 9.19 -22.23
N ILE A 111 -15.18 8.75 -21.48
CA ILE A 111 -15.18 8.49 -20.03
C ILE A 111 -15.72 7.07 -19.77
N PRO A 112 -15.52 6.49 -18.58
CA PRO A 112 -16.16 5.23 -18.24
C PRO A 112 -17.67 5.40 -18.23
N ASP A 113 -18.43 4.34 -18.49
CA ASP A 113 -19.85 4.31 -18.10
C ASP A 113 -19.98 4.40 -16.56
N GLU A 114 -21.20 4.61 -16.06
CA GLU A 114 -21.43 4.84 -14.63
C GLU A 114 -20.98 3.67 -13.75
N SER A 115 -21.17 2.43 -14.22
CA SER A 115 -20.78 1.22 -13.49
C SER A 115 -19.25 1.12 -13.37
N ASN A 116 -18.56 1.35 -14.47
CA ASN A 116 -17.11 1.31 -14.57
C ASN A 116 -16.44 2.51 -13.88
N GLU A 117 -17.07 3.68 -13.90
CA GLU A 117 -16.66 4.85 -13.12
C GLU A 117 -16.73 4.55 -11.62
N PHE A 118 -17.85 3.98 -11.16
CA PHE A 118 -18.03 3.62 -9.76
C PHE A 118 -16.97 2.64 -9.25
N VAL A 119 -16.80 1.51 -9.95
CA VAL A 119 -15.85 0.46 -9.55
C VAL A 119 -14.41 0.97 -9.59
N SER A 120 -14.02 1.69 -10.65
CA SER A 120 -12.66 2.22 -10.77
C SER A 120 -12.35 3.34 -9.77
N LEU A 121 -13.36 4.15 -9.40
CA LEU A 121 -13.26 5.16 -8.35
C LEU A 121 -13.04 4.49 -7.00
N ILE A 122 -13.92 3.59 -6.55
CA ILE A 122 -13.78 2.96 -5.23
C ILE A 122 -12.49 2.12 -5.14
N TYR A 123 -12.03 1.49 -6.23
CA TYR A 123 -10.73 0.83 -6.28
C TYR A 123 -9.58 1.82 -6.02
N HIS A 124 -9.59 2.98 -6.68
CA HIS A 124 -8.60 4.03 -6.47
C HIS A 124 -8.60 4.58 -5.04
N LEU A 125 -9.78 4.84 -4.48
CA LEU A 125 -9.91 5.38 -3.12
C LEU A 125 -9.46 4.36 -2.07
N THR A 126 -9.77 3.08 -2.27
CA THR A 126 -9.47 1.99 -1.32
C THR A 126 -8.01 1.60 -1.36
N TYR A 127 -7.43 1.40 -2.54
CA TYR A 127 -6.10 0.80 -2.66
C TYR A 127 -4.98 1.77 -3.07
N HIS A 128 -5.27 2.86 -3.78
CA HIS A 128 -4.24 3.81 -4.22
C HIS A 128 -4.10 5.03 -3.31
N LYS A 129 -5.21 5.50 -2.74
CA LYS A 129 -5.25 6.67 -1.85
C LYS A 129 -5.36 6.27 -0.39
N SER A 130 -6.06 5.18 -0.08
CA SER A 130 -6.36 4.78 1.30
C SER A 130 -6.85 5.98 2.11
N GLU A 131 -6.32 6.28 3.28
CA GLU A 131 -6.72 7.39 4.16
C GLU A 131 -6.52 8.77 3.52
N GLN A 132 -5.65 8.90 2.51
CA GLN A 132 -5.49 10.17 1.78
C GLN A 132 -6.74 10.53 0.95
N SER A 133 -7.65 9.58 0.74
CA SER A 133 -8.96 9.84 0.12
C SER A 133 -9.92 10.59 1.05
N GLY A 134 -9.65 10.63 2.35
CA GLY A 134 -10.58 11.13 3.37
C GLY A 134 -11.77 10.20 3.65
N ILE A 135 -11.80 9.00 3.06
CA ILE A 135 -12.74 7.94 3.41
C ILE A 135 -12.20 7.22 4.66
N HIS A 136 -13.05 7.00 5.65
CA HIS A 136 -12.68 6.24 6.86
C HIS A 136 -12.75 4.74 6.59
N TRP A 137 -11.97 3.96 7.34
CA TRP A 137 -11.86 2.53 7.10
C TRP A 137 -13.16 1.77 7.41
N ASN A 138 -13.89 2.14 8.48
CA ASN A 138 -15.18 1.52 8.86
C ASN A 138 -16.26 2.48 9.38
N ASP A 139 -16.08 3.79 9.30
CA ASP A 139 -17.04 4.76 9.87
C ASP A 139 -17.62 5.61 8.74
N PRO A 140 -18.84 5.31 8.26
CA PRO A 140 -19.47 6.04 7.18
C PRO A 140 -19.66 7.54 7.49
N GLU A 141 -19.88 7.91 8.75
CA GLU A 141 -20.09 9.30 9.14
C GLU A 141 -18.80 10.12 9.01
N SER A 142 -17.67 9.54 9.42
CA SER A 142 -16.35 10.15 9.24
C SER A 142 -15.98 10.33 7.76
N SER A 143 -16.44 9.45 6.86
CA SER A 143 -16.22 9.57 5.41
C SER A 143 -16.93 10.75 4.74
N ARG A 144 -17.94 11.36 5.39
CA ARG A 144 -18.71 12.49 4.82
C ARG A 144 -17.86 13.71 4.49
N GLN A 145 -16.66 13.82 5.07
CA GLN A 145 -15.73 14.92 4.83
C GLN A 145 -14.88 14.73 3.57
N SER A 146 -14.92 13.55 2.95
CA SER A 146 -14.17 13.27 1.73
C SER A 146 -14.66 14.13 0.57
N LYS A 147 -13.73 14.69 -0.22
CA LYS A 147 -14.07 15.39 -1.47
C LYS A 147 -14.75 14.49 -2.51
N TYR A 148 -14.69 13.16 -2.32
CA TYR A 148 -15.29 12.18 -3.22
C TYR A 148 -16.71 11.77 -2.79
N TYR A 149 -17.18 12.20 -1.61
CA TYR A 149 -18.42 11.70 -1.02
C TYR A 149 -19.64 11.88 -1.93
N ASP A 150 -19.86 13.09 -2.45
CA ASP A 150 -21.04 13.39 -3.28
C ASP A 150 -21.05 12.61 -4.60
N VAL A 151 -19.87 12.44 -5.22
CA VAL A 151 -19.72 11.65 -6.46
C VAL A 151 -20.09 10.19 -6.20
N ILE A 152 -19.63 9.61 -5.09
CA ILE A 152 -19.93 8.23 -4.71
C ILE A 152 -21.42 8.07 -4.41
N VAL A 153 -22.03 9.00 -3.64
CA VAL A 153 -23.47 8.98 -3.34
C VAL A 153 -24.29 9.04 -4.64
N ASN A 154 -23.90 9.89 -5.58
CA ASN A 154 -24.58 10.00 -6.86
C ASN A 154 -24.48 8.69 -7.67
N LEU A 155 -23.28 8.13 -7.81
CA LEU A 155 -23.06 6.88 -8.55
C LEU A 155 -23.82 5.71 -7.92
N LYS A 156 -23.77 5.56 -6.59
CA LYS A 156 -24.56 4.57 -5.86
C LYS A 156 -26.05 4.67 -6.18
N ARG A 157 -26.60 5.89 -6.12
CA ARG A 157 -28.02 6.15 -6.40
C ARG A 157 -28.38 5.80 -7.85
N VAL A 158 -27.55 6.19 -8.81
CA VAL A 158 -27.78 5.91 -10.24
C VAL A 158 -27.76 4.39 -10.51
N LEU A 159 -26.84 3.68 -9.87
CA LEU A 159 -26.66 2.23 -10.05
C LEU A 159 -27.58 1.39 -9.17
N GLY A 160 -28.29 1.99 -8.20
CA GLY A 160 -29.07 1.27 -7.20
C GLY A 160 -28.20 0.39 -6.27
N VAL A 161 -26.97 0.81 -5.99
CA VAL A 161 -26.01 0.07 -5.15
C VAL A 161 -26.07 0.53 -3.70
N GLU A 162 -26.36 -0.41 -2.80
CA GLU A 162 -26.44 -0.19 -1.36
C GLU A 162 -25.18 -0.71 -0.64
N ILE A 163 -24.15 0.12 -0.58
CA ILE A 163 -22.92 -0.15 0.21
C ILE A 163 -22.57 1.03 1.11
N GLU A 164 -21.98 0.78 2.27
CA GLU A 164 -21.43 1.86 3.09
C GLU A 164 -20.26 2.57 2.40
N ILE A 165 -20.06 3.86 2.70
CA ILE A 165 -18.94 4.67 2.17
C ILE A 165 -17.76 4.53 3.14
N THR A 166 -17.15 3.35 3.14
CA THR A 166 -15.98 3.00 3.98
C THR A 166 -14.99 2.17 3.17
N HIS A 167 -13.70 2.19 3.52
CA HIS A 167 -12.74 1.33 2.82
C HIS A 167 -13.05 -0.15 2.96
N ASN A 168 -13.55 -0.58 4.13
CA ASN A 168 -13.94 -1.97 4.36
C ASN A 168 -15.09 -2.39 3.43
N ALA A 169 -16.18 -1.60 3.37
CA ALA A 169 -17.31 -1.91 2.49
C ALA A 169 -16.93 -1.85 1.01
N PHE A 170 -16.05 -0.93 0.61
CA PHE A 170 -15.52 -0.88 -0.75
C PHE A 170 -14.66 -2.11 -1.07
N HIS A 171 -13.80 -2.54 -0.16
CA HIS A 171 -13.00 -3.74 -0.32
C HIS A 171 -13.88 -4.98 -0.48
N GLN A 172 -14.90 -5.15 0.36
CA GLN A 172 -15.85 -6.27 0.27
C GLN A 172 -16.61 -6.25 -1.07
N TYR A 173 -17.09 -5.08 -1.50
CA TYR A 173 -17.77 -4.94 -2.77
C TYR A 173 -16.86 -5.26 -3.97
N LEU A 174 -15.61 -4.77 -3.95
CA LEU A 174 -14.61 -5.10 -4.98
C LEU A 174 -14.29 -6.60 -4.99
N GLY A 175 -14.14 -7.21 -3.81
CA GLY A 175 -13.89 -8.64 -3.66
C GLY A 175 -15.01 -9.52 -4.20
N ALA A 176 -16.26 -9.16 -3.90
CA ALA A 176 -17.44 -9.86 -4.42
C ALA A 176 -17.51 -9.85 -5.97
N GLN A 177 -16.83 -8.90 -6.62
CA GLN A 177 -16.73 -8.80 -8.07
C GLN A 177 -15.42 -9.35 -8.66
N GLY A 178 -14.53 -9.91 -7.82
CA GLY A 178 -13.22 -10.42 -8.26
C GLY A 178 -12.17 -9.31 -8.49
N TRP A 179 -12.38 -8.13 -7.93
CA TRP A 179 -11.52 -6.95 -8.09
C TRP A 179 -10.68 -6.60 -6.86
N SER A 180 -10.60 -7.48 -5.87
CA SER A 180 -9.72 -7.27 -4.72
C SER A 180 -8.26 -7.09 -5.11
N ILE A 181 -7.53 -6.32 -4.30
CA ILE A 181 -6.09 -6.21 -4.42
C ILE A 181 -5.43 -7.57 -4.16
N THR A 182 -4.42 -7.91 -4.96
CA THR A 182 -3.60 -9.11 -4.72
C THR A 182 -2.54 -8.85 -3.66
N GLU A 183 -2.05 -9.91 -2.99
CA GLU A 183 -0.99 -9.80 -1.97
C GLU A 183 0.27 -9.10 -2.53
N ASP A 184 0.73 -9.49 -3.72
CA ASP A 184 1.89 -8.87 -4.38
C ASP A 184 1.71 -7.36 -4.61
N ARG A 185 0.52 -6.93 -5.06
CA ARG A 185 0.20 -5.50 -5.24
C ARG A 185 0.19 -4.78 -3.91
N MET A 186 -0.40 -5.39 -2.89
CA MET A 186 -0.46 -4.82 -1.54
C MET A 186 0.96 -4.62 -0.97
N ILE A 187 1.85 -5.61 -1.14
CA ILE A 187 3.27 -5.51 -0.77
C ILE A 187 3.93 -4.33 -1.49
N ALA A 188 3.78 -4.23 -2.82
CA ALA A 188 4.39 -3.15 -3.60
C ALA A 188 3.90 -1.76 -3.16
N TYR A 189 2.59 -1.62 -2.91
CA TYR A 189 1.98 -0.36 -2.50
C TYR A 189 2.44 0.06 -1.10
N VAL A 190 2.42 -0.87 -0.14
CA VAL A 190 2.92 -0.63 1.23
C VAL A 190 4.40 -0.24 1.22
N GLN A 191 5.24 -0.92 0.43
CA GLN A 191 6.65 -0.56 0.31
C GLN A 191 6.85 0.84 -0.28
N ASN A 192 6.04 1.21 -1.28
CA ASN A 192 6.07 2.54 -1.85
C ASN A 192 5.64 3.62 -0.84
N ASP A 193 4.59 3.38 -0.06
CA ASP A 193 4.15 4.34 0.97
C ASP A 193 5.23 4.58 2.04
N PHE A 194 5.86 3.51 2.51
CA PHE A 194 6.94 3.61 3.50
C PHE A 194 8.19 4.31 2.97
N LYS A 195 8.47 4.24 1.65
CA LYS A 195 9.54 5.03 1.01
C LYS A 195 9.32 6.53 1.19
N TYR A 196 8.07 6.98 1.29
CA TYR A 196 7.67 8.37 1.53
C TYR A 196 7.25 8.65 2.98
N HIS A 197 7.51 7.72 3.90
CA HIS A 197 7.15 7.80 5.32
C HIS A 197 5.64 7.88 5.59
N HIS A 198 4.83 7.36 4.67
CA HIS A 198 3.39 7.24 4.86
C HIS A 198 3.08 5.90 5.56
N LYS A 199 2.28 5.96 6.61
CA LYS A 199 1.71 4.79 7.30
C LYS A 199 0.20 4.91 7.21
N ALA A 200 -0.41 3.87 6.70
CA ALA A 200 -1.83 3.74 6.46
C ALA A 200 -2.39 2.60 7.35
N TRP A 201 -3.57 2.82 7.94
CA TRP A 201 -4.25 1.84 8.78
C TRP A 201 -4.90 0.75 7.95
N PHE A 202 -5.60 1.11 6.87
CA PHE A 202 -6.35 0.14 6.08
C PHE A 202 -5.48 -0.93 5.40
N PRO A 203 -4.35 -0.62 4.74
CA PRO A 203 -3.43 -1.64 4.24
C PRO A 203 -2.83 -2.49 5.37
N ALA A 204 -2.63 -1.91 6.57
CA ALA A 204 -2.15 -2.66 7.72
C ALA A 204 -3.21 -3.64 8.25
N HIS A 205 -4.48 -3.24 8.23
CA HIS A 205 -5.62 -4.08 8.54
C HIS A 205 -5.78 -5.22 7.53
N LEU A 206 -5.72 -4.94 6.21
CA LEU A 206 -5.79 -5.98 5.18
C LEU A 206 -4.68 -7.03 5.32
N MET A 207 -3.46 -6.63 5.68
CA MET A 207 -2.38 -7.59 5.97
C MET A 207 -2.63 -8.37 7.26
N ASN A 208 -3.33 -7.80 8.23
CA ASN A 208 -3.71 -8.48 9.47
C ASN A 208 -4.82 -9.53 9.26
N GLU A 209 -5.62 -9.42 8.19
CA GLU A 209 -6.58 -10.46 7.80
C GLU A 209 -5.91 -11.71 7.21
N LEU A 210 -4.61 -11.63 6.87
CA LEU A 210 -3.86 -12.80 6.45
C LEU A 210 -3.64 -13.76 7.63
N ALA A 211 -3.59 -15.05 7.32
CA ALA A 211 -3.37 -16.08 8.34
C ALA A 211 -1.99 -15.90 9.02
N GLY A 212 -2.01 -15.69 10.34
CA GLY A 212 -0.83 -15.40 11.13
C GLY A 212 -0.19 -14.03 10.82
N GLU A 213 0.67 -13.55 11.72
CA GLU A 213 1.29 -12.22 11.60
C GLU A 213 2.82 -12.34 11.47
N MET A 214 3.39 -11.74 10.43
CA MET A 214 4.82 -11.53 10.31
C MET A 214 5.25 -10.21 10.96
N ASN A 215 6.36 -10.22 11.69
CA ASN A 215 7.01 -9.01 12.21
C ASN A 215 8.50 -8.94 11.90
N LEU A 216 9.02 -7.71 11.93
CA LEU A 216 10.44 -7.43 11.82
C LEU A 216 10.97 -6.83 13.12
N TYR A 217 11.87 -7.57 13.77
CA TYR A 217 12.66 -7.11 14.91
C TYR A 217 14.04 -6.65 14.46
N VAL A 218 14.59 -5.66 15.16
CA VAL A 218 15.99 -5.24 15.03
C VAL A 218 16.69 -5.28 16.38
N ILE A 219 17.71 -6.12 16.50
CA ILE A 219 18.65 -6.15 17.62
C ILE A 219 19.65 -5.01 17.42
N ARG A 220 19.81 -4.19 18.44
CA ARG A 220 20.51 -2.90 18.36
C ARG A 220 21.94 -3.02 18.86
N LYS A 221 22.78 -2.03 18.49
CA LYS A 221 24.22 -1.97 18.83
C LYS A 221 24.53 -2.29 20.30
N VAL A 222 23.72 -1.82 21.25
CA VAL A 222 23.98 -2.04 22.67
C VAL A 222 23.88 -3.52 23.07
N ALA A 223 22.95 -4.26 22.48
CA ALA A 223 22.80 -5.70 22.72
C ALA A 223 24.02 -6.47 22.21
N VAL A 224 24.44 -6.16 20.98
CA VAL A 224 25.63 -6.77 20.37
C VAL A 224 26.88 -6.48 21.20
N LYS A 225 27.07 -5.23 21.64
CA LYS A 225 28.20 -4.85 22.50
C LYS A 225 28.24 -5.55 23.85
N LYS A 226 27.08 -6.02 24.33
CA LYS A 226 26.95 -6.74 25.59
C LYS A 226 26.89 -8.26 25.38
N ASN A 227 27.17 -8.76 24.18
CA ASN A 227 27.11 -10.17 23.81
C ASN A 227 25.73 -10.80 24.03
N TRP A 228 24.67 -10.02 23.85
CA TRP A 228 23.28 -10.43 24.08
C TRP A 228 22.52 -10.85 22.83
N THR A 229 23.21 -10.95 21.69
CA THR A 229 22.59 -11.31 20.42
C THR A 229 21.84 -12.64 20.47
N GLN A 230 22.52 -13.71 20.90
CA GLN A 230 21.92 -15.05 20.90
C GLN A 230 20.76 -15.13 21.89
N THR A 231 20.94 -14.59 23.10
CA THR A 231 19.88 -14.51 24.11
C THR A 231 18.63 -13.82 23.58
N MET A 232 18.77 -12.77 22.75
CA MET A 232 17.60 -12.11 22.14
C MET A 232 16.93 -12.97 21.06
N ILE A 233 17.71 -13.70 20.28
CA ILE A 233 17.17 -14.60 19.26
C ILE A 233 16.42 -15.76 19.94
N ASP A 234 17.00 -16.32 20.99
CA ASP A 234 16.39 -17.41 21.77
C ASP A 234 15.09 -16.93 22.45
N GLU A 235 15.08 -15.72 23.01
CA GLU A 235 13.87 -15.14 23.60
C GLU A 235 12.80 -14.85 22.54
N LEU A 236 13.17 -14.47 21.31
CA LEU A 236 12.18 -14.32 20.24
C LEU A 236 11.64 -15.68 19.78
N SER A 237 12.46 -16.73 19.78
CA SER A 237 12.05 -18.06 19.30
C SER A 237 11.13 -18.81 20.26
N THR A 238 11.02 -18.39 21.52
CA THR A 238 9.99 -18.92 22.45
C THR A 238 8.59 -18.42 22.11
N HIS A 239 8.47 -17.28 21.44
CA HIS A 239 7.19 -16.64 21.13
C HIS A 239 6.82 -16.73 19.65
N TYR A 240 7.81 -16.86 18.77
CA TYR A 240 7.63 -16.80 17.32
C TYR A 240 8.43 -17.86 16.59
N ARG A 241 7.96 -18.23 15.40
CA ARG A 241 8.81 -18.90 14.41
C ARG A 241 9.77 -17.87 13.80
N ILE A 242 11.08 -18.12 13.90
CA ILE A 242 12.07 -17.29 13.20
C ILE A 242 12.14 -17.69 11.72
N LEU A 243 11.90 -16.75 10.81
CA LEU A 243 12.02 -16.99 9.36
C LEU A 243 13.42 -16.61 8.86
N LYS A 244 13.95 -15.47 9.32
CA LYS A 244 15.23 -14.96 8.86
C LYS A 244 15.98 -14.21 9.94
N ILE A 245 17.27 -14.49 10.05
CA ILE A 245 18.22 -13.69 10.82
C ILE A 245 19.24 -13.13 9.84
N LYS A 246 19.54 -11.83 9.94
CA LYS A 246 20.49 -11.16 9.06
C LYS A 246 21.32 -10.13 9.81
N GLU A 247 22.64 -10.26 9.75
CA GLU A 247 23.53 -9.17 10.15
C GLU A 247 23.40 -8.02 9.15
N ILE A 248 23.23 -6.81 9.66
CA ILE A 248 23.08 -5.60 8.86
C ILE A 248 24.47 -5.01 8.57
N PRO A 249 24.90 -4.98 7.30
CA PRO A 249 26.23 -4.49 6.93
C PRO A 249 26.47 -3.06 7.38
N TRP A 250 27.72 -2.71 7.69
CA TRP A 250 28.09 -1.37 8.16
C TRP A 250 27.59 -0.23 7.26
N HIS A 251 27.75 -0.35 5.94
CA HIS A 251 27.30 0.67 5.00
C HIS A 251 25.77 0.88 5.04
N VAL A 252 24.98 -0.20 5.19
CA VAL A 252 23.51 -0.13 5.37
C VAL A 252 23.16 0.58 6.67
N ARG A 253 23.85 0.25 7.77
CA ARG A 253 23.64 0.90 9.07
C ARG A 253 23.92 2.41 9.01
N LEU A 254 24.85 2.85 8.18
CA LEU A 254 25.16 4.28 8.03
C LEU A 254 24.10 5.03 7.22
N THR A 255 23.64 4.45 6.11
CA THR A 255 22.83 5.14 5.10
C THR A 255 21.32 4.94 5.29
N LYS A 256 20.89 3.76 5.73
CA LYS A 256 19.48 3.37 5.77
C LYS A 256 18.86 3.37 7.18
N SER A 257 19.66 3.28 8.25
CA SER A 257 19.10 3.15 9.61
C SER A 257 18.17 4.29 10.01
N ARG A 258 18.43 5.51 9.52
CA ARG A 258 17.62 6.70 9.84
C ARG A 258 16.26 6.72 9.14
N LYS A 259 16.07 5.87 8.12
CA LYS A 259 14.84 5.79 7.34
C LYS A 259 13.78 4.90 7.98
N MET A 260 14.19 4.02 8.89
CA MET A 260 13.28 3.20 9.66
C MET A 260 12.52 4.06 10.67
N ARG A 261 11.19 3.95 10.66
CA ARG A 261 10.27 4.73 11.49
C ARG A 261 10.52 4.44 12.98
N GLY A 262 10.13 5.38 13.84
CA GLY A 262 10.44 5.33 15.27
C GLY A 262 11.89 5.67 15.63
N GLY A 263 12.66 6.20 14.66
CA GLY A 263 14.13 6.41 14.62
C GLY A 263 14.83 7.23 15.70
N LYS A 264 14.47 7.05 16.97
CA LYS A 264 15.21 7.52 18.15
C LYS A 264 16.38 6.57 18.44
N TRP A 265 17.33 6.49 17.50
CA TRP A 265 18.52 5.63 17.60
C TRP A 265 19.55 6.10 18.64
N LYS A 266 19.34 7.29 19.23
CA LYS A 266 20.26 7.92 20.20
C LYS A 266 20.57 6.99 21.39
N ARG A 267 19.57 6.28 21.91
CA ARG A 267 19.71 5.38 23.07
C ARG A 267 19.53 3.94 22.61
N GLY A 268 20.54 3.09 22.78
CA GLY A 268 20.59 1.71 22.26
C GLY A 268 21.33 1.53 20.92
N GLY A 269 21.53 2.62 20.17
CA GLY A 269 22.31 2.65 18.93
C GLY A 269 21.56 2.19 17.67
N ARG A 270 22.28 2.14 16.55
CA ARG A 270 21.77 1.71 15.23
C ARG A 270 21.36 0.22 15.24
N PRO A 271 20.47 -0.21 14.33
CA PRO A 271 20.15 -1.63 14.13
C PRO A 271 21.40 -2.38 13.66
N TYR A 272 21.65 -3.57 14.22
CA TYR A 272 22.80 -4.42 13.91
C TYR A 272 22.38 -5.75 13.30
N ILE A 273 21.27 -6.31 13.75
CA ILE A 273 20.74 -7.58 13.24
C ILE A 273 19.25 -7.39 13.00
N ALA A 274 18.78 -7.78 11.82
CA ALA A 274 17.36 -7.88 11.50
C ALA A 274 16.92 -9.32 11.75
N VAL A 275 15.76 -9.49 12.39
CA VAL A 275 15.15 -10.78 12.69
C VAL A 275 13.71 -10.72 12.20
N VAL A 276 13.39 -11.50 11.17
CA VAL A 276 12.02 -11.67 10.67
C VAL A 276 11.43 -12.86 11.40
N VAL A 277 10.26 -12.63 11.99
CA VAL A 277 9.53 -13.61 12.79
C VAL A 277 8.11 -13.76 12.27
N PHE A 278 7.50 -14.91 12.53
CA PHE A 278 6.13 -15.22 12.19
C PHE A 278 5.41 -15.81 13.41
N ASP A 279 4.23 -15.28 13.69
CA ASP A 279 3.30 -15.83 14.65
C ASP A 279 2.17 -16.57 13.92
N PRO A 280 2.07 -17.90 14.00
CA PRO A 280 0.96 -18.63 13.41
C PRO A 280 -0.37 -18.41 14.14
N ASP A 281 -0.34 -17.89 15.37
CA ASP A 281 -1.51 -17.74 16.24
C ASP A 281 -1.45 -16.38 16.98
N PRO A 282 -1.58 -15.26 16.24
CA PRO A 282 -1.52 -13.93 16.83
C PRO A 282 -2.66 -13.72 17.82
N VAL A 283 -2.37 -13.01 18.92
CA VAL A 283 -3.38 -12.68 19.93
C VAL A 283 -3.82 -11.25 19.71
N GLU A 284 -5.12 -11.00 19.52
CA GLU A 284 -5.64 -9.65 19.34
C GLU A 284 -5.31 -8.74 20.53
N THR A 285 -5.07 -7.47 20.24
CA THR A 285 -4.89 -6.45 21.28
C THR A 285 -6.22 -6.05 21.92
N SER A 286 -6.20 -5.78 23.22
CA SER A 286 -7.36 -5.25 23.94
C SER A 286 -7.70 -3.82 23.51
N ASP A 287 -8.93 -3.37 23.75
CA ASP A 287 -9.36 -1.99 23.45
C ASP A 287 -8.45 -0.93 24.09
N GLU A 288 -7.99 -1.15 25.31
CA GLU A 288 -7.08 -0.23 26.01
C GLU A 288 -5.69 -0.20 25.38
N GLU A 289 -5.16 -1.35 24.95
CA GLU A 289 -3.91 -1.41 24.19
C GLU A 289 -4.06 -0.74 22.83
N HIS A 290 -5.17 -0.96 22.13
CA HIS A 290 -5.46 -0.38 20.83
C HIS A 290 -5.58 1.15 20.90
N LYS A 291 -6.14 1.73 21.98
CA LYS A 291 -6.16 3.18 22.19
C LYS A 291 -4.76 3.80 22.25
N VAL A 292 -3.79 3.07 22.82
CA VAL A 292 -2.39 3.55 22.97
C VAL A 292 -1.54 3.18 21.75
N HIS A 293 -1.81 2.03 21.16
CA HIS A 293 -1.05 1.39 20.08
C HIS A 293 -1.99 0.94 18.95
N PRO A 294 -2.63 1.87 18.21
CA PRO A 294 -3.71 1.57 17.25
C PRO A 294 -3.28 0.82 15.98
N PHE A 295 -2.00 0.45 15.90
CA PHE A 295 -1.43 -0.31 14.80
C PHE A 295 -0.75 -1.59 15.26
N VAL A 296 -0.79 -1.90 16.56
CA VAL A 296 -0.31 -3.18 17.08
C VAL A 296 -1.52 -4.11 17.15
N PHE A 297 -1.57 -5.06 16.23
CA PHE A 297 -2.68 -6.02 16.14
C PHE A 297 -2.39 -7.29 16.95
N ASN A 298 -1.14 -7.75 16.96
CA ASN A 298 -0.69 -8.86 17.82
C ASN A 298 -0.14 -8.40 19.17
N ALA A 299 -0.88 -8.69 20.25
CA ALA A 299 -0.53 -8.43 21.65
C ALA A 299 0.77 -9.10 22.10
N LYS A 300 1.22 -10.20 21.47
CA LYS A 300 2.52 -10.82 21.82
C LYS A 300 3.69 -9.86 21.62
N GLN A 301 3.54 -8.80 20.81
CA GLN A 301 4.56 -7.77 20.70
C GLN A 301 4.85 -7.05 22.03
N PHE A 302 3.92 -7.05 22.99
CA PHE A 302 4.11 -6.47 24.31
C PHE A 302 5.02 -7.29 25.23
N ILE A 303 5.70 -8.34 24.73
CA ILE A 303 6.83 -8.99 25.42
C ILE A 303 8.06 -8.08 25.54
N LYS A 304 8.19 -7.09 24.65
CA LYS A 304 9.37 -6.21 24.52
C LYS A 304 9.81 -5.55 25.85
N PRO A 305 8.91 -4.99 26.68
CA PRO A 305 9.28 -4.39 27.96
C PRO A 305 9.99 -5.37 28.91
N ALA A 306 9.50 -6.60 29.03
CA ALA A 306 10.12 -7.63 29.89
C ALA A 306 11.53 -7.99 29.41
N ILE A 307 11.72 -8.16 28.09
CA ILE A 307 13.05 -8.41 27.49
C ILE A 307 14.00 -7.25 27.79
N ARG A 308 13.52 -6.00 27.67
CA ARG A 308 14.32 -4.79 27.91
C ARG A 308 14.72 -4.66 29.37
N GLU A 309 13.81 -4.96 30.30
CA GLU A 309 14.09 -4.95 31.74
C GLU A 309 15.14 -5.99 32.10
N ARG A 310 14.96 -7.23 31.63
CA ARG A 310 15.90 -8.33 31.82
C ARG A 310 17.29 -7.96 31.29
N PHE A 311 17.36 -7.42 30.07
CA PHE A 311 18.61 -6.91 29.48
C PHE A 311 19.29 -5.88 30.37
N SER A 312 18.57 -4.86 30.84
CA SER A 312 19.14 -3.82 31.70
C SER A 312 19.66 -4.38 33.02
N ARG A 313 18.90 -5.28 33.65
CA ARG A 313 19.27 -5.95 34.90
C ARG A 313 20.55 -6.77 34.76
N GLU A 314 20.65 -7.61 33.73
CA GLU A 314 21.77 -8.55 33.58
C GLU A 314 23.03 -7.90 32.98
N THR A 315 22.88 -6.81 32.22
CA THR A 315 24.03 -6.16 31.54
C THR A 315 24.53 -4.89 32.24
N GLY A 316 23.84 -4.45 33.30
CA GLY A 316 24.06 -3.18 33.99
C GLY A 316 23.84 -1.95 33.09
N THR A 317 23.15 -2.11 31.96
CA THR A 317 22.82 -0.99 31.07
C THR A 317 21.65 -0.20 31.63
N ARG A 318 21.55 1.08 31.26
CA ARG A 318 20.44 1.91 31.76
C ARG A 318 19.14 1.45 31.10
N PRO A 319 17.98 1.49 31.78
CA PRO A 319 16.68 1.10 31.20
C PRO A 319 16.34 1.80 29.88
N LYS A 320 16.84 3.02 29.70
CA LYS A 320 16.64 3.81 28.46
C LYS A 320 17.50 3.35 27.28
N ASP A 321 18.54 2.55 27.49
CA ASP A 321 19.43 2.04 26.45
C ASP A 321 18.80 0.82 25.78
N ASN A 322 17.72 1.09 25.02
CA ASN A 322 16.85 0.06 24.48
C ASN A 322 17.60 -0.89 23.50
N PRO A 323 17.71 -2.19 23.81
CA PRO A 323 18.44 -3.16 23.00
C PRO A 323 17.66 -3.72 21.80
N LEU A 324 16.33 -3.59 21.78
CA LEU A 324 15.45 -4.26 20.82
C LEU A 324 14.33 -3.34 20.35
N HIS A 325 14.08 -3.33 19.05
CA HIS A 325 12.95 -2.62 18.45
C HIS A 325 12.25 -3.55 17.47
N SER A 326 10.97 -3.34 17.22
CA SER A 326 10.21 -4.08 16.20
C SER A 326 9.28 -3.13 15.48
N THR A 327 8.79 -3.56 14.33
CA THR A 327 7.62 -3.00 13.67
C THR A 327 6.37 -3.22 14.51
N ASP A 328 5.32 -2.42 14.26
CA ASP A 328 4.03 -2.52 14.97
C ASP A 328 3.13 -3.60 14.36
N ASN A 329 3.30 -3.98 13.09
CA ASN A 329 2.51 -4.99 12.39
C ASN A 329 3.22 -5.46 11.11
N GLU A 330 2.59 -6.37 10.39
CA GLU A 330 3.07 -6.93 9.12
C GLU A 330 3.28 -5.87 8.03
N ALA A 331 2.35 -4.94 7.83
CA ALA A 331 2.52 -3.88 6.83
C ALA A 331 3.73 -2.99 7.13
N GLU A 332 3.99 -2.66 8.38
CA GLU A 332 5.19 -1.93 8.75
C GLU A 332 6.47 -2.76 8.61
N ALA A 333 6.39 -4.07 8.82
CA ALA A 333 7.49 -5.00 8.51
C ALA A 333 7.79 -4.98 7.01
N VAL A 334 6.80 -5.26 6.17
CA VAL A 334 6.90 -5.23 4.70
C VAL A 334 7.43 -3.90 4.20
N GLY A 335 6.89 -2.78 4.70
CA GLY A 335 7.32 -1.43 4.33
C GLY A 335 8.80 -1.14 4.65
N HIS A 336 9.36 -1.79 5.68
CA HIS A 336 10.76 -1.65 6.06
C HIS A 336 11.70 -2.69 5.44
N PHE A 337 11.20 -3.72 4.76
CA PHE A 337 12.05 -4.75 4.14
C PHE A 337 13.12 -4.19 3.19
N PRO A 338 12.83 -3.22 2.31
CA PRO A 338 13.84 -2.62 1.43
C PRO A 338 15.01 -1.92 2.16
N LEU A 339 14.89 -1.70 3.47
CA LEU A 339 15.97 -1.16 4.28
C LEU A 339 17.06 -2.19 4.58
N PHE A 340 16.71 -3.47 4.70
CA PHE A 340 17.61 -4.51 5.22
C PHE A 340 17.79 -5.70 4.29
N PHE A 341 16.85 -5.98 3.40
CA PHE A 341 16.84 -7.17 2.54
C PHE A 341 16.94 -6.77 1.05
N SER A 342 17.67 -7.56 0.25
CA SER A 342 17.63 -7.46 -1.21
C SER A 342 16.27 -7.92 -1.74
N SER A 343 15.96 -7.66 -3.02
CA SER A 343 14.72 -8.17 -3.63
C SER A 343 14.64 -9.70 -3.52
N THR A 344 15.72 -10.40 -3.90
CA THR A 344 15.78 -11.88 -3.80
C THR A 344 15.57 -12.40 -2.37
N GLU A 345 16.09 -11.71 -1.36
CA GLU A 345 15.84 -12.12 0.03
C GLU A 345 14.39 -11.89 0.44
N GLN A 346 13.76 -10.82 -0.03
CA GLN A 346 12.34 -10.55 0.22
C GLN A 346 11.46 -11.61 -0.46
N ASP A 347 11.71 -11.89 -1.73
CA ASP A 347 10.99 -12.91 -2.50
C ASP A 347 11.03 -14.28 -1.80
N ASN A 348 12.20 -14.68 -1.30
CA ASN A 348 12.35 -15.92 -0.53
C ASN A 348 11.55 -15.92 0.78
N ILE A 349 11.52 -14.79 1.50
CA ILE A 349 10.75 -14.67 2.75
C ILE A 349 9.24 -14.74 2.46
N PHE A 350 8.77 -14.05 1.42
CA PHE A 350 7.36 -14.06 1.03
C PHE A 350 6.92 -15.44 0.51
N ALA A 351 7.77 -16.13 -0.26
CA ALA A 351 7.50 -17.51 -0.68
C ALA A 351 7.38 -18.45 0.52
N GLU A 352 8.29 -18.38 1.51
CA GLU A 352 8.18 -19.18 2.73
C GLU A 352 6.90 -18.87 3.52
N LEU A 353 6.52 -17.59 3.64
CA LEU A 353 5.27 -17.18 4.30
C LEU A 353 4.04 -17.74 3.59
N GLN A 354 4.00 -17.69 2.26
CA GLN A 354 2.91 -18.26 1.47
C GLN A 354 2.79 -19.77 1.69
N GLU A 355 3.91 -20.50 1.71
CA GLU A 355 3.91 -21.94 2.01
C GLU A 355 3.38 -22.24 3.43
N ILE A 356 3.80 -21.45 4.43
CA ILE A 356 3.33 -21.60 5.81
C ILE A 356 1.82 -21.36 5.89
N ARG A 357 1.35 -20.26 5.31
CA ARG A 357 -0.07 -19.87 5.29
C ARG A 357 -0.93 -20.90 4.57
N ALA A 358 -0.47 -21.39 3.42
CA ALA A 358 -1.14 -22.46 2.69
C ALA A 358 -1.22 -23.75 3.53
N GLY A 359 -0.14 -24.10 4.24
CA GLY A 359 -0.12 -25.24 5.17
C GLY A 359 -1.03 -25.06 6.39
N MET A 360 -1.29 -23.82 6.84
CA MET A 360 -2.28 -23.52 7.88
C MET A 360 -3.71 -23.70 7.37
N LYS A 361 -4.02 -23.16 6.17
CA LYS A 361 -5.30 -23.36 5.48
C LYS A 361 -5.63 -24.84 5.28
N ALA A 362 -4.69 -25.62 4.76
CA ALA A 362 -4.90 -27.04 4.48
C ALA A 362 -5.18 -27.89 5.73
N ARG A 363 -4.74 -27.46 6.92
CA ARG A 363 -4.92 -28.19 8.19
C ARG A 363 -6.23 -27.87 8.92
N GLY A 364 -7.08 -27.00 8.36
CA GLY A 364 -8.31 -26.56 9.04
C GLY A 364 -8.03 -25.78 10.33
N LEU A 365 -6.82 -25.23 10.47
CA LEU A 365 -6.43 -24.34 11.58
C LEU A 365 -6.87 -22.90 11.32
N LEU A 366 -7.68 -22.69 10.29
CA LEU A 366 -8.40 -21.45 10.02
C LEU A 366 -9.86 -21.84 10.01
N ASP A 367 -10.64 -21.25 10.92
CA ASP A 367 -12.08 -21.21 10.73
C ASP A 367 -12.30 -20.59 9.34
N SER A 368 -12.98 -21.33 8.47
CA SER A 368 -13.36 -20.85 7.16
C SER A 368 -14.40 -19.74 7.35
N GLY A 369 -13.91 -18.52 7.58
CA GLY A 369 -14.64 -17.29 7.35
C GLY A 369 -14.76 -17.02 5.85
N ASP A 370 -15.24 -18.00 5.09
CA ASP A 370 -15.85 -17.75 3.78
C ASP A 370 -17.33 -17.49 4.06
N GLN A 371 -17.68 -16.21 4.22
CA GLN A 371 -19.03 -15.67 3.94
C GLN A 371 -18.92 -14.30 3.28
#